data_AF-A0A7X8X719-F1
#
_entry.id   AF-A0A7X8X719-F1
#
_cell.length_a   1.000
_cell.length_b   1.000
_cell.length_c   1.000
_cell.angle_alpha   90.00
_cell.angle_beta   90.00
_cell.angle_gamma   90.00
#
_symmetry.space_group_name_H-M   'P 1'
#
loop_
_entity.id
_entity.type
_entity.pdbx_description
1 polymer ?
#
loop_
_entity_poly.entity_id
_entity_poly.type
_entity_poly.pdbx_seq_one_letter_code
_entity_poly.pdbx_strand_id
1 'polypeptide(L)'
;MVQSALIAALYTLLTLLPSFMSFGMFQLRVSEALTALPAIFPSAITGVFLGCLLSNILNPSPLGLIDIVAGSLTTLVAAFATWRLAAPWRRKLAIEGALRSENVIGIIQKERVTWRDKMIPLLPPVVLNALVVGTYLPFLIKPDAVTFGLVAASCCLLALSQSIVVFGLGLPLVTALSRTPIGMKAIRRHDTSFPSKRER
;
A
#
# COMPACT_ATOMS: atom_id res chain seq x y z
N MET A 1 -14.18 -3.58 10.12
CA MET A 1 -13.32 -4.08 11.22
C MET A 1 -12.75 -5.46 10.88
N VAL A 2 -13.56 -6.48 10.53
CA VAL A 2 -13.05 -7.82 10.15
C VAL A 2 -12.01 -7.78 9.02
N GLN A 3 -12.27 -7.04 7.93
CA GLN A 3 -11.33 -6.93 6.81
C GLN A 3 -9.97 -6.33 7.23
N SER A 4 -9.98 -5.30 8.09
CA SER A 4 -8.76 -4.69 8.60
C SER A 4 -7.95 -5.67 9.45
N ALA A 5 -8.61 -6.46 10.30
CA ALA A 5 -7.96 -7.48 11.12
C ALA A 5 -7.31 -8.58 10.27
N LEU A 6 -7.99 -9.05 9.21
CA LEU A 6 -7.43 -10.03 8.28
C LEU A 6 -6.22 -9.48 7.53
N ILE A 7 -6.27 -8.22 7.08
CA ILE A 7 -5.13 -7.57 6.42
C ILE A 7 -3.96 -7.40 7.39
N ALA A 8 -4.22 -6.99 8.64
CA ALA A 8 -3.20 -6.86 9.67
C ALA A 8 -2.53 -8.22 9.98
N ALA A 9 -3.33 -9.27 10.14
CA ALA A 9 -2.83 -10.62 10.38
C ALA A 9 -1.98 -11.13 9.20
N LEU A 10 -2.46 -10.95 7.96
CA LEU A 10 -1.72 -11.35 6.77
C LEU A 10 -0.43 -10.54 6.61
N TYR A 11 -0.46 -9.24 6.83
CA TYR A 11 0.72 -8.38 6.81
C TYR A 11 1.75 -8.87 7.83
N THR A 12 1.30 -9.14 9.06
CA THR A 12 2.17 -9.63 10.15
C THR A 12 2.79 -10.97 9.79
N LEU A 13 1.99 -11.91 9.31
CA LEU A 13 2.47 -13.24 8.90
C LEU A 13 3.50 -13.16 7.77
N LEU A 14 3.22 -12.37 6.75
CA LEU A 14 4.13 -12.15 5.61
C LEU A 14 5.42 -11.41 5.98
N THR A 15 5.46 -10.76 7.15
CA THR A 15 6.66 -10.08 7.67
C THR A 15 7.48 -11.00 8.58
N LEU A 16 6.81 -11.77 9.46
CA LEU A 16 7.49 -12.59 10.46
C LEU A 16 7.99 -13.94 9.92
N LEU A 17 7.27 -14.54 8.95
CA LEU A 17 7.70 -15.81 8.35
C LEU A 17 9.07 -15.68 7.64
N PRO A 18 9.27 -14.72 6.73
CA PRO A 18 10.59 -14.44 6.16
C PRO A 18 11.35 -13.38 6.96
N SER A 19 11.43 -13.53 8.29
CA SER A 19 12.05 -12.53 9.18
C SER A 19 13.52 -12.22 8.83
N PHE A 20 14.30 -13.20 8.36
CA PHE A 20 15.69 -13.01 7.92
C PHE A 20 15.84 -12.02 6.75
N MET A 21 14.81 -11.89 5.90
CA MET A 21 14.79 -10.99 4.75
C MET A 21 14.09 -9.66 5.06
N SER A 22 13.33 -9.62 6.15
CA SER A 22 12.41 -8.53 6.46
C SER A 22 12.97 -7.46 7.40
N PHE A 23 14.17 -7.64 7.98
CA PHE A 23 14.76 -6.73 8.98
C PHE A 23 16.27 -6.45 8.81
N GLY A 24 16.79 -6.49 7.57
CA GLY A 24 18.20 -6.19 7.26
C GLY A 24 18.40 -4.89 6.46
N MET A 25 19.65 -4.56 6.11
CA MET A 25 19.93 -3.44 5.19
C MET A 25 19.30 -3.67 3.81
N PHE A 26 19.32 -4.93 3.33
CA PHE A 26 18.52 -5.38 2.18
C PHE A 26 17.16 -5.87 2.68
N GLN A 27 16.24 -4.94 2.92
CA GLN A 27 14.92 -5.26 3.45
C GLN A 27 13.94 -5.55 2.32
N LEU A 28 13.60 -6.81 2.10
CA LEU A 28 12.51 -7.19 1.17
C LEU A 28 11.34 -7.72 1.98
N ARG A 29 10.42 -6.81 2.28
CA ARG A 29 9.22 -7.10 3.06
C ARG A 29 8.06 -7.38 2.10
N VAL A 30 7.73 -8.65 1.87
CA VAL A 30 6.65 -9.08 0.96
C VAL A 30 5.30 -8.50 1.37
N SER A 31 5.08 -8.30 2.67
CA SER A 31 3.86 -7.69 3.21
C SER A 31 3.61 -6.25 2.71
N GLU A 32 4.65 -5.53 2.24
CA GLU A 32 4.49 -4.20 1.62
C GLU A 32 3.63 -4.25 0.36
N ALA A 33 3.49 -5.40 -0.31
CA ALA A 33 2.55 -5.57 -1.43
C ALA A 33 1.11 -5.24 -1.01
N LEU A 34 0.76 -5.45 0.27
CA LEU A 34 -0.57 -5.15 0.79
C LEU A 34 -0.83 -3.64 0.93
N THR A 35 0.21 -2.79 0.91
CA THR A 35 0.06 -1.33 0.90
C THR A 35 -0.55 -0.78 -0.40
N ALA A 36 -0.69 -1.64 -1.42
CA ALA A 36 -1.49 -1.37 -2.61
C ALA A 36 -3.00 -1.45 -2.36
N LEU A 37 -3.46 -2.27 -1.41
CA LEU A 37 -4.89 -2.48 -1.12
C LEU A 37 -5.67 -1.21 -0.74
N PRO A 38 -5.08 -0.26 0.03
CA PRO A 38 -5.65 1.06 0.25
C PRO A 38 -6.03 1.82 -1.01
N ALA A 39 -5.59 1.46 -2.21
CA ALA A 39 -6.06 2.11 -3.44
C ALA A 39 -7.56 1.84 -3.71
N ILE A 40 -8.09 0.72 -3.20
CA ILE A 40 -9.47 0.24 -3.45
C ILE A 40 -10.27 0.10 -2.16
N PHE A 41 -9.64 -0.36 -1.08
CA PHE A 41 -10.32 -0.66 0.18
C PHE A 41 -9.88 0.34 1.27
N PRO A 42 -10.74 1.26 1.72
CA PRO A 42 -10.37 2.21 2.77
C PRO A 42 -10.09 1.51 4.11
N SER A 43 -10.72 0.35 4.35
CA SER A 43 -10.44 -0.49 5.52
C SER A 43 -9.02 -1.06 5.54
N ALA A 44 -8.34 -1.12 4.38
CA ALA A 44 -6.96 -1.58 4.30
C ALA A 44 -5.98 -0.59 4.93
N ILE A 45 -6.32 0.70 5.02
CA ILE A 45 -5.47 1.73 5.65
C ILE A 45 -5.14 1.33 7.09
N THR A 46 -6.16 1.05 7.89
CA THR A 46 -5.99 0.61 9.28
C THR A 46 -5.42 -0.81 9.36
N GLY A 47 -5.71 -1.67 8.38
CA GLY A 47 -5.17 -3.03 8.32
C GLY A 47 -3.66 -3.06 8.15
N VAL A 48 -3.11 -2.34 7.17
CA VAL A 48 -1.65 -2.31 6.93
C VAL A 48 -0.92 -1.53 8.03
N PHE A 49 -1.54 -0.50 8.59
CA PHE A 49 -1.00 0.21 9.77
C PHE A 49 -0.84 -0.71 10.97
N LEU A 50 -1.91 -1.39 11.38
CA LEU A 50 -1.86 -2.32 12.51
C LEU A 50 -0.97 -3.52 12.22
N GLY A 51 -0.94 -3.99 10.97
CA GLY A 51 -0.01 -5.03 10.54
C GLY A 51 1.46 -4.62 10.70
N CYS A 52 1.82 -3.41 10.26
CA CYS A 52 3.17 -2.87 10.43
C CYS A 52 3.54 -2.72 11.91
N LEU A 53 2.63 -2.16 12.70
CA LEU A 53 2.79 -2.00 14.14
C LEU A 53 3.03 -3.33 14.85
N LEU A 54 2.18 -4.32 14.59
CA LEU A 54 2.32 -5.66 15.18
C LEU A 54 3.60 -6.35 14.72
N SER A 55 3.98 -6.21 13.45
CA SER A 55 5.21 -6.81 12.92
C SER A 55 6.46 -6.25 13.57
N ASN A 56 6.48 -4.93 13.82
CA ASN A 56 7.61 -4.27 14.45
C ASN A 56 7.66 -4.56 15.97
N ILE A 57 6.51 -4.72 16.64
CA ILE A 57 6.43 -5.15 18.05
C ILE A 57 6.91 -6.59 18.22
N LEU A 58 6.50 -7.48 17.31
CA LEU A 58 6.81 -8.91 17.35
C LEU A 58 8.13 -9.27 16.65
N ASN A 59 8.91 -8.25 16.27
CA ASN A 59 10.18 -8.45 15.59
C ASN A 59 11.16 -9.21 16.51
N PRO A 60 11.70 -10.38 16.10
CA PRO A 60 12.65 -11.16 16.90
C PRO A 60 13.95 -10.41 17.25
N SER A 61 14.32 -9.41 16.45
CA SER A 61 15.47 -8.54 16.67
C SER A 61 15.00 -7.09 16.71
N PRO A 62 14.48 -6.61 17.86
CA PRO A 62 13.82 -5.30 17.94
C PRO A 62 14.79 -4.19 17.55
N LEU A 63 14.44 -3.42 16.51
CA LEU A 63 15.19 -2.24 16.08
C LEU A 63 14.92 -1.01 16.98
N GLY A 64 14.18 -1.19 18.07
CA GLY A 64 13.86 -0.15 19.05
C GLY A 64 12.53 0.55 18.79
N LEU A 65 12.15 1.44 19.72
CA LEU A 65 10.86 2.13 19.73
C LEU A 65 10.66 3.03 18.51
N ILE A 66 11.76 3.55 17.97
CA ILE A 66 11.77 4.42 16.79
C ILE A 66 11.20 3.66 15.59
N ASP A 67 11.61 2.41 15.35
CA ASP A 67 11.13 1.62 14.22
C ASP A 67 9.65 1.24 14.37
N ILE A 68 9.22 0.92 15.60
CA ILE A 68 7.81 0.61 15.90
C ILE A 68 6.90 1.81 15.59
N VAL A 69 7.27 3.00 16.06
CA VAL A 69 6.44 4.20 15.91
C VAL A 69 6.61 4.82 14.53
N ALA A 70 7.83 5.14 14.12
CA ALA A 70 8.11 5.82 12.86
C ALA A 70 7.74 4.94 11.66
N GLY A 71 8.07 3.65 11.68
CA GLY A 71 7.70 2.72 10.61
C GLY A 71 6.18 2.63 10.43
N SER A 72 5.44 2.42 11.53
CA SER A 72 3.98 2.30 11.48
C SER A 72 3.30 3.60 11.04
N LEU A 73 3.73 4.75 11.56
CA LEU A 73 3.20 6.05 11.14
C LEU A 73 3.49 6.32 9.66
N THR A 74 4.69 5.97 9.18
CA THR A 74 5.04 6.08 7.76
C THR A 74 4.09 5.24 6.90
N THR A 75 3.82 3.99 7.29
CA THR A 75 2.85 3.13 6.60
C THR A 75 1.44 3.72 6.62
N LEU A 76 1.00 4.32 7.74
CA LEU A 76 -0.31 4.95 7.84
C LEU A 76 -0.45 6.14 6.87
N VAL A 77 0.55 7.04 6.86
CA VAL A 77 0.58 8.20 5.96
C VAL A 77 0.63 7.74 4.51
N ALA A 78 1.46 6.74 4.19
CA ALA A 78 1.54 6.15 2.87
C ALA A 78 0.20 5.56 2.43
N ALA A 79 -0.45 4.76 3.27
CA ALA A 79 -1.73 4.14 2.95
C ALA A 79 -2.84 5.18 2.73
N PHE A 80 -2.86 6.25 3.53
CA PHE A 80 -3.78 7.36 3.35
C PHE A 80 -3.52 8.10 2.02
N ALA A 81 -2.26 8.39 1.71
CA ALA A 81 -1.88 9.01 0.43
C ALA A 81 -2.26 8.12 -0.76
N THR A 82 -2.02 6.81 -0.68
CA THR A 82 -2.45 5.82 -1.68
C THR A 82 -3.95 5.90 -1.93
N TRP A 83 -4.76 5.91 -0.87
CA TRP A 83 -6.22 6.03 -0.99
C TRP A 83 -6.62 7.34 -1.67
N ARG A 84 -5.99 8.46 -1.30
CA ARG A 84 -6.33 9.77 -1.86
C ARG A 84 -5.95 9.88 -3.34
N LEU A 85 -4.75 9.44 -3.69
CA LEU A 85 -4.22 9.49 -5.06
C LEU A 85 -4.91 8.51 -5.99
N ALA A 86 -5.45 7.40 -5.49
CA ALA A 86 -6.21 6.44 -6.30
C ALA A 86 -7.63 6.91 -6.66
N ALA A 87 -8.06 8.12 -6.28
CA ALA A 87 -9.39 8.64 -6.61
C ALA A 87 -9.70 8.67 -8.12
N PRO A 88 -8.80 9.15 -9.02
CA PRO A 88 -9.04 9.13 -10.47
C PRO A 88 -9.17 7.70 -11.01
N TRP A 89 -8.33 6.79 -10.50
CA TRP A 89 -8.38 5.38 -10.88
C TRP A 89 -9.71 4.72 -10.51
N ARG A 90 -10.17 4.92 -9.26
CA ARG A 90 -11.45 4.40 -8.78
C ARG A 90 -12.63 4.93 -9.59
N ARG A 91 -12.64 6.23 -9.90
CA ARG A 91 -13.70 6.88 -10.71
C ARG A 91 -13.80 6.26 -12.11
N LYS A 92 -12.67 6.11 -12.81
CA LYS A 92 -12.64 5.50 -14.15
C LYS A 92 -13.11 4.04 -14.13
N LEU A 93 -12.69 3.26 -13.13
CA LEU A 93 -13.16 1.87 -12.96
C LEU A 93 -14.67 1.80 -12.67
N ALA A 94 -15.21 2.72 -11.87
CA ALA A 94 -16.63 2.76 -11.56
C ALA A 94 -17.48 3.04 -12.82
N ILE A 95 -17.04 3.98 -13.65
CA ILE A 95 -17.66 4.29 -14.96
C ILE A 95 -17.58 3.08 -15.89
N GLU A 96 -16.40 2.47 -16.04
CA GLU A 96 -16.23 1.26 -16.87
C GLU A 96 -17.16 0.11 -16.41
N GLY A 97 -17.33 -0.06 -15.09
CA GLY A 97 -18.22 -1.08 -14.54
C GLY A 97 -19.71 -0.77 -14.69
N ALA A 98 -20.11 0.51 -14.75
CA ALA A 98 -21.49 0.92 -15.00
C ALA A 98 -21.87 0.70 -16.47
N LEU A 99 -21.00 1.13 -17.40
CA LEU A 99 -21.17 0.96 -18.85
C LEU A 99 -21.18 -0.52 -19.30
N ARG A 100 -20.61 -1.43 -18.51
CA ARG A 100 -20.66 -2.87 -18.80
C ARG A 100 -22.00 -3.51 -18.37
N SER A 101 -22.74 -2.86 -17.48
CA SER A 101 -24.00 -3.37 -16.90
C SER A 101 -25.22 -2.94 -17.70
N GLU A 102 -25.18 -1.75 -18.30
CA GLU A 102 -26.20 -1.27 -19.22
C GLU A 102 -25.62 -1.44 -20.62
N ASN A 103 -26.29 -2.18 -21.51
CA ASN A 103 -25.85 -2.44 -22.89
C ASN A 103 -25.92 -1.16 -23.78
N VAL A 104 -25.64 0.00 -23.18
CA VAL A 104 -25.72 1.34 -23.75
C VAL A 104 -24.37 1.63 -24.40
N ILE A 105 -24.20 1.06 -25.58
CA ILE A 105 -23.16 1.47 -26.52
C ILE A 105 -23.66 2.78 -27.14
N GLY A 106 -23.23 3.92 -26.60
CA GLY A 106 -23.49 5.19 -27.26
C GLY A 106 -23.19 6.42 -26.43
N ILE A 107 -22.25 7.23 -26.91
CA ILE A 107 -22.05 8.67 -26.65
C ILE A 107 -21.16 9.08 -25.45
N ILE A 108 -20.94 8.26 -24.42
CA ILE A 108 -20.00 8.67 -23.34
C ILE A 108 -18.54 8.46 -23.78
N GLN A 109 -17.77 9.56 -23.82
CA GLN A 109 -16.32 9.55 -24.05
C GLN A 109 -15.66 8.57 -23.06
N LYS A 110 -15.10 7.48 -23.59
CA LYS A 110 -14.50 6.40 -22.80
C LYS A 110 -13.17 6.87 -22.20
N GLU A 111 -13.23 7.49 -21.03
CA GLU A 111 -12.02 7.81 -20.26
C GLU A 111 -11.42 6.51 -19.70
N ARG A 112 -10.55 5.86 -20.49
CA ARG A 112 -9.92 4.59 -20.11
C ARG A 112 -8.97 4.80 -18.93
N VAL A 113 -8.89 3.79 -18.06
CA VAL A 113 -7.83 3.71 -17.04
C VAL A 113 -6.45 3.75 -17.71
N THR A 114 -5.64 4.74 -17.34
CA THR A 114 -4.26 4.88 -17.85
C THR A 114 -3.26 4.19 -16.93
N TRP A 115 -2.02 4.02 -17.38
CA TRP A 115 -0.94 3.51 -16.54
C TRP A 115 -0.62 4.45 -15.37
N ARG A 116 -0.74 5.77 -15.58
CA ARG A 116 -0.49 6.80 -14.55
C ARG A 116 -1.47 6.69 -13.40
N ASP A 117 -2.74 6.45 -13.72
CA ASP A 117 -3.81 6.25 -12.73
C ASP A 117 -3.49 5.07 -11.79
N LYS A 118 -2.76 4.06 -12.29
CA LYS A 118 -2.35 2.89 -11.51
C LYS A 118 -1.07 3.12 -10.73
N MET A 119 -0.06 3.74 -11.34
CA MET A 119 1.27 3.85 -10.74
C MET A 119 1.38 4.95 -9.69
N ILE A 120 0.81 6.14 -9.93
CA ILE A 120 0.91 7.29 -9.03
C ILE A 120 0.44 6.96 -7.60
N PRO A 121 -0.69 6.26 -7.39
CA PRO A 121 -1.14 5.93 -6.05
C PRO A 121 -0.25 4.97 -5.29
N LEU A 122 0.62 4.22 -5.97
CA LEU A 122 1.50 3.21 -5.38
C LEU A 122 2.89 3.76 -5.04
N LEU A 123 3.20 4.99 -5.45
CA LEU A 123 4.47 5.66 -5.12
C LEU A 123 4.62 6.01 -3.62
N PRO A 124 3.58 6.49 -2.90
CA PRO A 124 3.72 6.88 -1.50
C PRO A 124 4.39 5.85 -0.58
N PRO A 125 4.01 4.55 -0.57
CA PRO A 125 4.67 3.57 0.30
C PRO A 125 6.16 3.44 -0.02
N VAL A 126 6.54 3.39 -1.30
CA VAL A 126 7.94 3.28 -1.72
C VAL A 126 8.75 4.50 -1.29
N VAL A 127 8.25 5.70 -1.61
CA VAL A 127 8.97 6.96 -1.36
C VAL A 127 9.07 7.25 0.13
N LEU A 128 7.96 7.13 0.87
CA LEU A 128 7.93 7.45 2.30
C LEU A 128 8.75 6.46 3.11
N ASN A 129 8.70 5.16 2.81
CA ASN A 129 9.56 4.20 3.49
C ASN A 129 11.05 4.41 3.15
N ALA A 130 11.38 4.67 1.88
CA ALA A 130 12.77 4.95 1.51
C ALA A 130 13.34 6.18 2.23
N LEU A 131 12.54 7.24 2.37
CA LEU A 131 12.95 8.48 3.03
C LEU A 131 12.95 8.39 4.56
N VAL A 132 11.98 7.71 5.16
CA VAL A 132 11.86 7.66 6.62
C VAL A 132 12.61 6.44 7.17
N VAL A 133 12.25 5.23 6.75
CA VAL A 133 12.90 4.01 7.22
C VAL A 133 14.34 3.94 6.76
N GLY A 134 14.60 4.25 5.49
CA GLY A 134 15.96 4.23 4.94
C GLY A 134 16.91 5.23 5.60
N THR A 135 16.39 6.32 6.18
CA THR A 135 17.24 7.29 6.87
C THR A 135 17.61 6.85 8.29
N TYR A 136 16.66 6.35 9.09
CA TYR A 136 16.97 5.96 10.47
C TYR A 136 17.60 4.57 10.60
N LEU A 137 17.37 3.65 9.65
CA LEU A 137 17.80 2.26 9.77
C LEU A 137 19.32 2.08 9.99
N PRO A 138 20.22 2.80 9.28
CA PRO A 138 21.66 2.72 9.55
C PRO A 138 22.06 3.09 10.98
N PHE A 139 21.37 4.07 11.58
CA PHE A 139 21.61 4.51 12.95
C PHE A 139 21.22 3.46 13.98
N LEU A 140 20.28 2.57 13.65
CA LEU A 140 19.82 1.50 14.54
C LEU A 140 20.66 0.22 14.42
N ILE A 141 21.13 -0.11 13.22
CA ILE A 141 21.87 -1.37 12.97
C ILE A 141 23.37 -1.20 13.22
N LYS A 142 23.97 -0.08 12.82
CA LYS A 142 25.42 0.16 12.95
C LYS A 142 25.71 1.61 13.37
N PRO A 143 25.42 1.97 14.63
CA PRO A 143 25.58 3.34 15.11
C PRO A 143 27.00 3.89 14.93
N ASP A 144 28.02 3.04 15.07
CA ASP A 144 29.44 3.45 14.97
C ASP A 144 29.96 3.63 13.53
N ALA A 145 29.18 3.22 12.52
CA ALA A 145 29.59 3.22 11.11
C ALA A 145 28.66 4.05 10.21
N VAL A 146 27.83 4.91 10.80
CA VAL A 146 26.90 5.74 10.03
C VAL A 146 27.67 6.77 9.20
N THR A 147 27.52 6.66 7.89
CA THR A 147 28.06 7.62 6.92
C THR A 147 26.93 8.09 6.02
N PHE A 148 27.09 9.26 5.41
CA PHE A 148 26.14 9.75 4.41
C PHE A 148 25.95 8.73 3.27
N GLY A 149 27.04 8.06 2.87
CA GLY A 149 26.99 6.99 1.86
C GLY A 149 26.15 5.79 2.29
N LEU A 150 26.25 5.36 3.55
CA LEU A 150 25.43 4.26 4.09
C LEU A 150 23.94 4.62 4.17
N VAL A 151 23.64 5.86 4.58
CA VAL A 151 22.26 6.38 4.61
C VAL A 151 21.66 6.45 3.22
N ALA A 152 22.39 7.03 2.26
CA ALA A 152 21.96 7.09 0.87
C ALA A 152 21.78 5.68 0.27
N ALA A 153 22.72 4.77 0.56
CA ALA A 153 22.62 3.37 0.13
C ALA A 153 21.38 2.68 0.70
N SER A 154 21.08 2.88 2.00
CA SER A 154 19.88 2.32 2.63
C SER A 154 18.60 2.86 2.00
N CYS A 155 18.49 4.18 1.80
CA CYS A 155 17.36 4.80 1.12
C CYS A 155 17.15 4.23 -0.29
N CYS A 156 18.22 4.13 -1.09
CA CYS A 156 18.17 3.58 -2.44
C CYS A 156 17.77 2.10 -2.45
N LEU A 157 18.30 1.32 -1.51
CA LEU A 157 18.06 -0.12 -1.44
C LEU A 157 16.61 -0.43 -1.02
N LEU A 158 16.08 0.32 -0.05
CA LEU A 158 14.68 0.24 0.35
C LEU A 158 13.77 0.71 -0.79
N ALA A 159 14.11 1.80 -1.48
CA ALA A 159 13.33 2.26 -2.64
C ALA A 159 13.27 1.17 -3.73
N LEU A 160 14.40 0.50 -4.01
CA LEU A 160 14.48 -0.56 -5.00
C LEU A 160 13.64 -1.78 -4.58
N SER A 161 13.86 -2.30 -3.37
CA SER A 161 13.18 -3.50 -2.88
C SER A 161 11.66 -3.26 -2.76
N GLN A 162 11.25 -2.11 -2.24
CA GLN A 162 9.84 -1.76 -2.15
C GLN A 162 9.22 -1.55 -3.52
N SER A 163 9.94 -0.95 -4.48
CA SER A 163 9.43 -0.84 -5.85
C SER A 163 9.14 -2.21 -6.44
N ILE A 164 10.05 -3.17 -6.27
CA ILE A 164 9.87 -4.54 -6.78
C ILE A 164 8.64 -5.19 -6.14
N VAL A 165 8.45 -5.07 -4.83
CA VAL A 165 7.32 -5.70 -4.15
C VAL A 165 6.00 -5.00 -4.47
N VAL A 166 5.94 -3.67 -4.35
CA VAL A 166 4.71 -2.89 -4.53
C VAL A 166 4.26 -2.89 -5.99
N PHE A 167 5.16 -2.68 -6.95
CA PHE A 167 4.80 -2.69 -8.37
C PHE A 167 4.80 -4.10 -8.97
N GLY A 168 5.65 -5.00 -8.50
CA GLY A 168 5.71 -6.38 -9.00
C GLY A 168 4.61 -7.28 -8.44
N LEU A 169 4.23 -7.14 -7.17
CA LEU A 169 3.20 -7.97 -6.52
C LEU A 169 1.94 -7.17 -6.18
N GLY A 170 2.10 -5.98 -5.60
CA GLY A 170 0.97 -5.15 -5.16
C GLY A 170 0.08 -4.67 -6.31
N LEU A 171 0.67 -4.16 -7.40
CA LEU A 171 -0.07 -3.66 -8.56
C LEU A 171 -0.90 -4.74 -9.27
N PRO A 172 -0.36 -5.94 -9.58
CA PRO A 172 -1.16 -7.04 -10.11
C PRO A 172 -2.29 -7.46 -9.16
N LEU A 173 -1.99 -7.59 -7.86
CA LEU A 173 -2.97 -7.97 -6.84
C LEU A 173 -4.15 -7.00 -6.82
N VAL A 174 -3.89 -5.70 -6.69
CA VAL A 174 -4.95 -4.70 -6.59
C VAL A 174 -5.70 -4.55 -7.92
N THR A 175 -5.02 -4.70 -9.06
CA THR A 175 -5.66 -4.68 -10.39
C THR A 175 -6.59 -5.90 -10.56
N ALA A 176 -6.18 -7.09 -10.13
CA ALA A 176 -7.01 -8.29 -10.15
C ALA A 176 -8.24 -8.12 -9.26
N LEU A 177 -8.05 -7.63 -8.03
CA LEU A 177 -9.13 -7.37 -7.08
C LEU A 177 -10.12 -6.31 -7.59
N SER A 178 -9.64 -5.28 -8.31
CA SER A 178 -10.49 -4.24 -8.88
C SER A 178 -11.54 -4.76 -9.87
N ARG A 179 -11.28 -5.93 -10.48
CA ARG A 179 -12.17 -6.58 -11.46
C ARG A 179 -13.16 -7.53 -10.81
N THR A 180 -13.03 -7.82 -9.52
CA THR A 180 -13.92 -8.72 -8.80
C THR A 180 -15.20 -8.00 -8.36
N PRO A 181 -16.31 -8.73 -8.10
CA PRO A 181 -17.54 -8.14 -7.57
C PRO A 181 -17.32 -7.39 -6.24
N ILE A 182 -16.43 -7.90 -5.39
CA ILE A 182 -16.10 -7.31 -4.09
C ILE A 182 -15.38 -5.97 -4.27
N GLY A 183 -14.36 -5.92 -5.14
CA GLY A 183 -13.63 -4.70 -5.46
C GLY A 183 -14.54 -3.65 -6.08
N MET A 184 -15.35 -4.03 -7.07
CA MET A 184 -16.31 -3.10 -7.70
C MET A 184 -17.35 -2.56 -6.71
N LYS A 185 -17.84 -3.40 -5.79
CA LYS A 185 -18.75 -2.96 -4.72
C LYS A 185 -18.08 -1.96 -3.77
N ALA A 186 -16.82 -2.17 -3.43
CA ALA A 186 -16.05 -1.24 -2.59
C ALA A 186 -15.82 0.10 -3.31
N ILE A 187 -15.43 0.07 -4.58
CA ILE A 187 -15.22 1.27 -5.41
C ILE A 187 -16.50 2.11 -5.49
N ARG A 188 -17.63 1.50 -5.85
CA ARG A 188 -18.91 2.21 -6.01
C ARG A 188 -19.46 2.80 -4.72
N ARG A 189 -19.18 2.18 -3.56
CA ARG A 189 -19.64 2.68 -2.25
C ARG A 189 -18.98 4.00 -1.84
N HIS A 190 -17.79 4.27 -2.35
CA HIS A 190 -16.97 5.41 -1.93
C HIS A 190 -16.73 6.42 -3.06
N ASP A 191 -17.29 6.20 -4.25
CA ASP A 191 -17.30 7.18 -5.33
C ASP A 191 -18.55 8.06 -5.20
N THR A 192 -18.34 9.33 -4.85
CA THR A 192 -19.40 10.35 -4.72
C THR A 192 -20.06 10.70 -6.05
N SER A 193 -19.46 10.30 -7.17
CA SER A 193 -20.01 10.52 -8.52
C SER A 193 -21.23 9.64 -8.81
N PHE A 194 -21.44 8.57 -8.03
CA PHE A 194 -22.62 7.71 -8.14
C PHE A 194 -23.59 8.04 -7.01
N PRO A 195 -24.80 8.57 -7.31
CA PRO A 195 -25.79 8.81 -6.28
C PRO A 195 -26.11 7.48 -5.59
N SER A 196 -25.97 7.44 -4.27
CA SER A 196 -26.40 6.29 -3.50
C SER A 196 -27.89 6.08 -3.77
N LYS A 197 -28.30 4.88 -4.18
CA LYS A 197 -29.72 4.45 -4.19
C LYS A 197 -30.28 4.34 -2.76
N ARG A 198 -30.05 5.33 -1.91
CA ARG A 198 -30.70 5.52 -0.62
C ARG A 198 -31.61 6.72 -0.75
N GLU A 199 -32.82 6.43 -1.22
CA GLU A 199 -34.09 7.11 -0.92
C GLU A 199 -35.15 6.53 -1.88
N ARG A 200 -35.64 5.34 -1.54
CA ARG A 200 -37.01 4.87 -1.78
C ARG A 200 -37.40 4.00 -0.60
#